data_AF-A0A953EY22-F1
#
_entry.id   AF-A0A953EY22-F1
#
_cell.length_a   1.000
_cell.length_b   1.000
_cell.length_c   1.000
_cell.angle_alpha   90.00
_cell.angle_beta   90.00
_cell.angle_gamma   90.00
#
_symmetry.space_group_name_H-M   'P 1'
#
loop_
_entity.id
_entity.type
_entity.pdbx_description
1 polymer ?
#
loop_
_entity_poly.entity_id
_entity_poly.type
_entity_poly.pdbx_seq_one_letter_code
_entity_poly.pdbx_strand_id
1 'polypeptide(L)'
;MGGLISKLGAGVSYFAVATVLAAITLVVIGFSTGTLNEAKLARLRAVLVGTEAQAPKARPDEAKETPSYEELLERRSVKFRELELREEVVRQNVSILTRERLDVTARRDELTRIQQAFQAELAQMADAALVAGEENVRLTFERMRPPQARQQLLLMLEQGELENVVAMLAAMPIERRAKIVAEFKSPEDLPRLNEILEVMGQGDPVARMVDETRGAMSQAASQP
;
A
#
# COMPACT_ATOMS: atom_id res chain seq x y z
N MET A 1 -19.25 15.74 -47.97
CA MET A 1 -18.95 14.34 -48.32
C MET A 1 -17.56 13.85 -47.83
N GLY A 2 -16.84 14.54 -46.94
CA GLY A 2 -15.52 14.07 -46.44
C GLY A 2 -15.54 13.25 -45.14
N GLY A 3 -16.54 13.46 -44.28
CA GLY A 3 -16.59 12.83 -42.95
C GLY A 3 -16.98 11.34 -42.94
N LEU A 4 -17.71 10.86 -43.95
CA LEU A 4 -18.13 9.45 -44.04
C LEU A 4 -16.99 8.52 -44.49
N ILE A 5 -16.11 9.00 -45.36
CA ILE A 5 -14.96 8.23 -45.86
C ILE A 5 -13.91 8.05 -44.74
N SER A 6 -13.71 9.08 -43.90
CA SER A 6 -12.81 8.99 -42.73
C SER A 6 -13.31 7.98 -41.68
N LYS A 7 -14.62 7.93 -41.41
CA LYS A 7 -15.20 6.97 -40.45
C LYS A 7 -15.14 5.52 -40.95
N LEU A 8 -15.30 5.29 -42.25
CA LEU A 8 -15.15 3.96 -42.85
C LEU A 8 -13.68 3.50 -42.87
N GLY A 9 -12.72 4.40 -43.16
CA GLY A 9 -11.29 4.08 -43.10
C GLY A 9 -10.81 3.73 -41.69
N ALA A 10 -11.33 4.42 -40.68
CA ALA A 10 -11.07 4.07 -39.28
C ALA A 10 -11.60 2.68 -38.94
N GLY A 11 -12.82 2.33 -39.38
CA GLY A 11 -13.38 0.99 -39.15
C GLY A 11 -12.55 -0.15 -39.73
N VAL A 12 -12.04 0.00 -40.96
CA VAL A 12 -11.20 -1.02 -41.61
C VAL A 12 -9.86 -1.18 -40.92
N SER A 13 -9.25 -0.08 -40.47
CA SER A 13 -7.97 -0.14 -39.73
C SER A 13 -8.13 -0.81 -38.36
N TYR A 14 -9.20 -0.53 -37.62
CA TYR A 14 -9.50 -1.24 -36.36
C TYR A 14 -9.72 -2.73 -36.58
N PHE A 15 -10.44 -3.09 -37.65
CA PHE A 15 -10.64 -4.50 -37.99
C PHE A 15 -9.31 -5.18 -38.29
N ALA A 16 -8.43 -4.57 -39.11
CA ALA A 16 -7.12 -5.12 -39.44
C ALA A 16 -6.21 -5.28 -38.21
N VAL A 17 -6.19 -4.30 -37.30
CA VAL A 17 -5.43 -4.38 -36.05
C VAL A 17 -5.96 -5.50 -35.16
N ALA A 18 -7.28 -5.67 -35.08
CA ALA A 18 -7.89 -6.76 -34.32
C ALA A 18 -7.51 -8.15 -34.88
N THR A 19 -7.46 -8.32 -36.21
CA THR A 19 -7.07 -9.59 -36.83
C THR A 19 -5.61 -9.94 -36.56
N VAL A 20 -4.73 -8.94 -36.59
CA VAL A 20 -3.30 -9.13 -36.28
C VAL A 20 -3.11 -9.52 -34.81
N LEU A 21 -3.80 -8.85 -33.88
CA LEU A 21 -3.74 -9.19 -32.46
C LEU A 21 -4.28 -10.59 -32.18
N ALA A 22 -5.37 -10.99 -32.83
CA ALA A 22 -5.91 -12.34 -32.72
C ALA A 22 -4.92 -13.41 -33.20
N ALA A 23 -4.23 -13.17 -34.31
CA ALA A 23 -3.22 -14.08 -34.85
C ALA A 23 -2.02 -14.23 -33.90
N ILE A 24 -1.53 -13.13 -33.31
CA ILE A 24 -0.43 -13.16 -32.34
C ILE A 24 -0.83 -13.95 -31.09
N THR A 25 -2.04 -13.72 -30.59
CA THR A 25 -2.55 -14.39 -29.38
C THR A 25 -2.63 -15.91 -29.58
N LEU A 26 -3.06 -16.37 -30.76
CA LEU A 26 -3.08 -17.79 -31.13
C LEU A 26 -1.69 -18.42 -31.12
N VAL A 27 -0.67 -17.72 -31.62
CA VAL A 27 0.72 -18.20 -31.63
C VAL A 27 1.26 -18.33 -30.21
N VAL A 28 1.01 -17.34 -29.34
CA VAL A 28 1.46 -17.34 -27.95
C VAL A 28 0.83 -18.50 -27.16
N ILE A 29 -0.47 -18.75 -27.34
CA ILE A 29 -1.17 -19.88 -26.71
C ILE A 29 -0.65 -21.22 -27.25
N GLY A 30 -0.35 -21.30 -28.55
CA GLY A 30 0.25 -22.49 -29.15
C GLY A 30 1.63 -22.83 -28.57
N PHE A 31 2.44 -21.81 -28.26
CA PHE A 31 3.75 -21.98 -27.62
C PHE A 31 3.62 -22.36 -26.15
N SER A 32 2.72 -21.73 -25.38
CA SER A 32 2.56 -22.01 -23.95
C SER A 32 1.95 -23.38 -23.66
N THR A 33 1.08 -23.87 -24.53
CA THR A 33 0.46 -25.21 -24.40
C THR A 33 1.36 -26.36 -24.82
N GLY A 34 2.58 -26.09 -25.30
CA GLY A 34 3.53 -27.12 -25.73
C GLY A 34 3.06 -27.93 -26.96
N THR A 35 2.04 -27.45 -27.68
CA THR A 35 1.44 -28.16 -28.82
C THR A 35 2.22 -27.98 -30.13
N LEU A 36 3.20 -27.07 -30.15
CA LEU A 36 4.18 -26.85 -31.22
C LEU A 36 5.36 -27.83 -31.08
N ASN A 37 5.08 -29.10 -31.37
CA ASN A 37 6.09 -30.14 -31.46
C ASN A 37 6.95 -29.92 -32.73
N GLU A 38 8.25 -30.19 -32.67
CA GLU A 38 9.22 -29.93 -33.75
C GLU A 38 8.79 -30.57 -35.10
N ALA A 39 8.11 -31.72 -35.01
CA ALA A 39 7.50 -32.41 -36.16
C ALA A 39 6.37 -31.62 -36.85
N LYS A 40 5.58 -30.82 -36.12
CA LYS A 40 4.53 -29.96 -36.69
C LYS A 40 5.11 -28.71 -37.32
N LEU A 41 6.17 -28.13 -36.74
CA LEU A 41 6.91 -27.01 -37.33
C LEU A 41 7.57 -27.42 -38.66
N ALA A 42 8.16 -28.62 -38.71
CA ALA A 42 8.71 -29.19 -39.92
C ALA A 42 7.63 -29.42 -41.00
N ARG A 43 6.44 -29.90 -40.61
CA ARG A 43 5.29 -30.03 -41.54
C ARG A 43 4.78 -28.69 -42.05
N LEU A 44 4.70 -27.67 -41.19
CA LEU A 44 4.26 -26.34 -41.57
C LEU A 44 5.24 -25.70 -42.56
N ARG A 45 6.54 -25.88 -42.32
CA ARG A 45 7.61 -25.47 -43.25
C ARG A 45 7.56 -26.24 -44.57
N ALA A 46 7.33 -27.56 -44.52
CA ALA A 46 7.24 -28.40 -45.71
C ALA A 46 6.03 -28.04 -46.60
N VAL A 47 4.89 -27.71 -45.99
CA VAL A 47 3.68 -27.23 -46.69
C VAL A 47 3.91 -25.83 -47.27
N LEU A 48 4.60 -24.94 -46.56
CA LEU A 48 4.94 -23.59 -47.05
C LEU A 48 5.89 -23.63 -48.26
N VAL A 49 6.77 -24.65 -48.33
CA VAL A 49 7.71 -24.89 -49.43
C VAL A 49 7.08 -25.72 -50.56
N GLY A 50 5.84 -26.20 -50.40
CA GLY A 50 5.10 -26.93 -51.44
C GLY A 50 5.56 -28.38 -51.64
N THR A 51 6.24 -28.96 -50.66
CA THR A 51 6.71 -30.35 -50.71
C THR A 51 5.84 -31.23 -49.82
N GLU A 52 5.26 -32.32 -50.35
CA GLU A 52 4.46 -33.26 -49.57
C GLU A 52 5.27 -33.80 -48.39
N ALA A 53 4.73 -33.63 -47.18
CA ALA A 53 5.36 -34.10 -45.95
C ALA A 53 5.32 -35.64 -45.89
N GLN A 54 6.36 -36.28 -46.42
CA GLN A 54 6.54 -37.71 -46.30
C GLN A 54 6.82 -38.06 -44.82
N ALA A 55 5.98 -38.90 -44.23
CA ALA A 55 6.16 -39.37 -42.87
C ALA A 55 7.53 -40.05 -42.72
N PRO A 56 8.24 -39.84 -41.59
CA PRO A 56 9.55 -40.45 -41.40
C PRO A 56 9.39 -41.98 -41.42
N LYS A 57 10.00 -42.63 -42.43
CA LYS A 57 10.13 -44.09 -42.43
C LYS A 57 10.98 -44.48 -41.23
N ALA A 58 10.42 -45.31 -40.36
CA ALA A 58 11.17 -45.94 -39.27
C ALA A 58 12.38 -46.66 -39.88
N ARG A 59 13.59 -46.29 -39.43
CA ARG A 59 14.81 -47.02 -39.76
C ARG A 59 14.68 -48.44 -39.16
N PRO A 60 15.06 -49.50 -39.89
CA PRO A 60 15.10 -50.83 -39.32
C PRO A 60 16.10 -50.86 -38.16
N ASP A 61 15.70 -51.43 -37.03
CA ASP A 61 16.52 -51.60 -35.82
C ASP A 61 17.85 -52.29 -36.18
N GLU A 62 18.94 -51.53 -36.16
CA GLU A 62 20.28 -52.10 -36.11
C GLU A 62 20.37 -52.95 -34.83
N ALA A 63 20.84 -54.19 -34.97
CA ALA A 63 20.99 -55.13 -33.88
C ALA A 63 21.76 -54.46 -32.73
N LYS A 64 21.03 -54.13 -31.65
CA LYS A 64 21.62 -53.51 -30.46
C LYS A 64 22.64 -54.51 -29.89
N GLU A 65 23.92 -54.20 -30.03
CA GLU A 65 24.98 -54.89 -29.32
C GLU A 65 24.61 -54.91 -27.82
N THR A 66 24.49 -56.11 -27.27
CA THR A 66 24.15 -56.27 -25.86
C THR A 66 25.40 -55.94 -25.06
N PRO A 67 25.37 -54.90 -24.20
CA PRO A 67 26.56 -54.44 -23.50
C PRO A 67 27.11 -55.54 -22.58
N SER A 68 28.43 -55.64 -22.50
CA SER A 68 29.11 -56.57 -21.60
C SER A 68 28.81 -56.23 -20.13
N TYR A 69 28.96 -57.21 -19.22
CA TYR A 69 28.66 -57.02 -17.80
C TYR A 69 29.54 -55.93 -17.16
N GLU A 70 30.80 -55.84 -17.56
CA GLU A 70 31.75 -54.81 -17.09
C GLU A 70 31.35 -53.41 -17.54
N GLU A 71 30.95 -53.24 -18.80
CA GLU A 71 30.41 -51.96 -19.30
C GLU A 71 29.14 -51.52 -18.57
N LEU A 72 28.28 -52.47 -18.17
CA LEU A 72 27.09 -52.17 -17.38
C LEU A 72 27.46 -51.68 -15.97
N LEU A 73 28.48 -52.26 -15.35
CA LEU A 73 28.97 -51.83 -14.03
C LEU A 73 29.60 -50.45 -14.10
N GLU A 74 30.43 -50.17 -15.11
CA GLU A 74 31.06 -48.87 -15.30
C GLU A 74 30.01 -47.79 -15.61
N ARG A 75 29.04 -48.07 -16.49
CA ARG A 75 27.93 -47.14 -16.75
C ARG A 75 27.10 -46.86 -15.49
N ARG A 76 26.94 -47.84 -14.61
CA ARG A 76 26.23 -47.66 -13.34
C ARG A 76 27.04 -46.81 -12.38
N SER A 77 28.34 -47.04 -12.23
CA SER A 77 29.19 -46.26 -11.30
C SER A 77 29.26 -44.79 -11.71
N VAL A 78 29.39 -44.49 -13.01
CA VAL A 78 29.37 -43.11 -13.53
C VAL A 78 28.02 -42.45 -13.25
N LYS A 79 26.90 -43.15 -13.49
CA LYS A 79 25.56 -42.63 -13.20
C LYS A 79 25.33 -42.38 -11.71
N PHE A 80 25.79 -43.28 -10.84
CA PHE A 80 25.72 -43.07 -9.39
C PHE A 80 26.52 -41.84 -8.98
N ARG A 81 27.73 -41.68 -9.51
CA ARG A 81 28.54 -40.50 -9.23
C ARG A 81 27.88 -39.20 -9.71
N GLU A 82 27.27 -39.22 -10.87
CA GLU A 82 26.53 -38.08 -11.39
C GLU A 82 25.32 -37.73 -10.51
N LEU A 83 24.59 -38.73 -10.01
CA LEU A 83 23.48 -38.53 -9.08
C LEU A 83 23.94 -37.93 -7.76
N GLU A 84 25.05 -38.42 -7.18
CA GLU A 84 25.65 -37.84 -5.96
C GLU A 84 25.99 -36.37 -6.16
N LEU A 85 26.63 -36.01 -7.28
CA LEU A 85 27.00 -34.63 -7.57
C LEU A 85 25.76 -33.74 -7.72
N ARG A 86 24.72 -34.23 -8.40
CA ARG A 86 23.44 -33.51 -8.53
C ARG A 86 22.78 -33.31 -7.17
N GLU A 87 22.78 -34.33 -6.33
CA GLU A 87 22.21 -34.25 -4.99
C GLU A 87 22.94 -33.21 -4.13
N GLU A 88 24.27 -33.19 -4.17
CA GLU A 88 25.07 -32.20 -3.45
C GLU A 88 24.78 -30.78 -3.93
N VAL A 89 24.71 -30.56 -5.25
CA VAL A 89 24.34 -29.26 -5.83
C VAL A 89 22.94 -28.82 -5.39
N VAL A 90 21.97 -29.74 -5.38
CA VAL A 90 20.60 -29.43 -4.91
C VAL A 90 20.61 -29.07 -3.43
N ARG A 91 21.31 -29.83 -2.58
CA ARG A 91 21.43 -29.53 -1.14
C ARG A 91 22.08 -28.16 -0.91
N GLN A 92 23.15 -27.86 -1.65
CA GLN A 92 23.81 -26.55 -1.57
C GLN A 92 22.86 -25.43 -1.95
N ASN A 93 22.13 -25.57 -3.07
CA ASN A 93 21.17 -24.56 -3.52
C ASN A 93 20.03 -24.35 -2.53
N VAL A 94 19.49 -25.42 -1.95
CA VAL A 94 18.46 -25.32 -0.90
C VAL A 94 19.00 -24.56 0.31
N SER A 95 20.25 -24.81 0.71
CA SER A 95 20.87 -24.08 1.82
C SER A 95 21.03 -22.59 1.53
N ILE A 96 21.40 -22.22 0.30
CA ILE A 96 21.54 -20.83 -0.16
C ILE A 96 20.17 -20.15 -0.13
N LEU A 97 19.15 -20.74 -0.75
CA LEU A 97 17.79 -20.20 -0.79
C LEU A 97 17.19 -20.03 0.61
N THR A 98 17.49 -20.95 1.52
CA THR A 98 17.04 -20.84 2.91
C THR A 98 17.68 -19.63 3.60
N ARG A 99 18.98 -19.40 3.39
CA ARG A 99 19.68 -18.22 3.95
C ARG A 99 19.15 -16.91 3.35
N GLU A 100 18.96 -16.86 2.04
CA GLU A 100 18.39 -15.69 1.36
C GLU A 100 16.98 -15.38 1.86
N ARG A 101 16.14 -16.40 2.03
CA ARG A 101 14.79 -16.23 2.59
C ARG A 101 14.84 -15.65 4.01
N LEU A 102 15.75 -16.13 4.86
CA LEU A 102 15.92 -15.62 6.22
C LEU A 102 16.40 -14.16 6.21
N ASP A 103 17.36 -13.81 5.35
CA ASP A 103 17.86 -12.44 5.21
C ASP A 103 16.75 -11.48 4.72
N VAL A 104 15.99 -11.87 3.70
CA VAL A 104 14.86 -11.07 3.20
C VAL A 104 13.79 -10.87 4.28
N THR A 105 13.51 -11.91 5.07
CA THR A 105 12.53 -11.83 6.16
C THR A 105 13.04 -10.90 7.26
N ALA A 106 14.31 -11.03 7.67
CA ALA A 106 14.92 -10.16 8.67
C ALA A 106 14.90 -8.68 8.25
N ARG A 107 15.26 -8.38 6.99
CA ARG A 107 15.19 -7.02 6.44
C ARG A 107 13.77 -6.47 6.38
N ARG A 108 12.80 -7.31 6.04
CA ARG A 108 11.37 -6.91 6.04
C ARG A 108 10.90 -6.56 7.45
N ASP A 109 11.29 -7.36 8.44
CA ASP A 109 10.93 -7.13 9.84
C ASP A 109 11.58 -5.85 10.36
N GLU A 110 12.86 -5.61 10.02
CA GLU A 110 13.56 -4.37 10.33
C GLU A 110 12.87 -3.14 9.72
N LEU A 111 12.55 -3.19 8.42
CA LEU A 111 11.82 -2.11 7.74
C LEU A 111 10.46 -1.85 8.38
N THR A 112 9.74 -2.91 8.77
CA THR A 112 8.44 -2.77 9.43
C THR A 112 8.60 -2.07 10.78
N ARG A 113 9.63 -2.43 11.57
CA ARG A 113 9.92 -1.75 12.84
C ARG A 113 10.29 -0.29 12.64
N ILE A 114 11.12 0.03 11.64
CA ILE A 114 11.49 1.40 11.32
C ILE A 114 10.25 2.20 10.92
N GLN A 115 9.38 1.65 10.08
CA GLN A 115 8.13 2.31 9.69
C GLN A 115 7.22 2.58 10.89
N GLN A 116 7.06 1.61 11.79
CA GLN A 116 6.26 1.77 13.00
C GLN A 116 6.86 2.83 13.93
N ALA A 117 8.17 2.80 14.14
CA ALA A 117 8.86 3.80 14.96
C ALA A 117 8.72 5.20 14.37
N PHE A 118 8.91 5.33 13.06
CA PHE A 118 8.76 6.62 12.36
C PHE A 118 7.33 7.14 12.41
N GLN A 119 6.32 6.28 12.23
CA GLN A 119 4.91 6.67 12.37
C GLN A 119 4.59 7.12 13.80
N ALA A 120 5.11 6.42 14.81
CA ALA A 120 4.95 6.80 16.20
C ALA A 120 5.61 8.16 16.51
N GLU A 121 6.81 8.39 15.97
CA GLU A 121 7.53 9.66 16.10
C GLU A 121 6.77 10.80 15.41
N LEU A 122 6.24 10.58 14.20
CA LEU A 122 5.41 11.56 13.50
C LEU A 122 4.14 11.91 14.28
N ALA A 123 3.47 10.91 14.87
CA ALA A 123 2.30 11.15 15.71
C ALA A 123 2.65 11.99 16.94
N GLN A 124 3.74 11.65 17.64
CA GLN A 124 4.22 12.43 18.78
C GLN A 124 4.60 13.86 18.41
N MET A 125 5.25 14.06 17.25
CA MET A 125 5.58 15.40 16.76
C MET A 125 4.33 16.21 16.41
N ALA A 126 3.33 15.58 15.81
CA ALA A 126 2.05 16.23 15.50
C ALA A 126 1.33 16.66 16.78
N ASP A 127 1.20 15.75 17.76
CA ASP A 127 0.57 16.05 19.05
C ASP A 127 1.33 17.14 19.81
N ALA A 128 2.67 17.07 19.83
CA ALA A 128 3.50 18.10 20.47
C ALA A 128 3.36 19.46 19.77
N ALA A 129 3.24 19.48 18.43
CA ALA A 129 3.03 20.71 17.68
C ALA A 129 1.64 21.32 17.94
N LEU A 130 0.60 20.49 18.08
CA LEU A 130 -0.75 20.92 18.46
C LEU A 130 -0.74 21.55 19.85
N VAL A 131 -0.19 20.84 20.85
CA VAL A 131 -0.08 21.35 22.23
C VAL A 131 0.75 22.63 22.28
N ALA A 132 1.85 22.70 21.54
CA ALA A 132 2.66 23.92 21.45
C ALA A 132 1.92 25.08 20.76
N GLY A 133 1.11 24.78 19.74
CA GLY A 133 0.24 25.74 19.08
C GLY A 133 -0.80 26.33 20.04
N GLU A 134 -1.53 25.46 20.74
CA GLU A 134 -2.52 25.84 21.76
C GLU A 134 -1.89 26.69 22.87
N GLU A 135 -0.73 26.28 23.38
CA GLU A 135 0.00 27.01 24.39
C GLU A 135 0.44 28.40 23.89
N ASN A 136 0.93 28.50 22.65
CA ASN A 136 1.32 29.78 22.06
C ASN A 136 0.12 30.71 21.86
N VAL A 137 -1.03 30.18 21.45
CA VAL A 137 -2.28 30.95 21.34
C VAL A 137 -2.68 31.45 22.72
N ARG A 138 -2.71 30.57 23.74
CA ARG A 138 -3.00 30.94 25.13
C ARG A 138 -2.08 32.05 25.64
N LEU A 139 -0.77 31.90 25.48
CA LEU A 139 0.22 32.92 25.88
C LEU A 139 0.02 34.24 25.14
N THR A 140 -0.41 34.20 23.87
CA THR A 140 -0.74 35.40 23.09
C THR A 140 -1.94 36.12 23.68
N PHE A 141 -3.01 35.39 24.03
CA PHE A 141 -4.18 35.94 24.71
C PHE A 141 -3.86 36.50 26.10
N GLU A 142 -2.99 35.83 26.87
CA GLU A 142 -2.54 36.31 28.18
C GLU A 142 -1.78 37.64 28.11
N ARG A 143 -1.02 37.85 27.04
CA ARG A 143 -0.25 39.07 26.78
C ARG A 143 -1.11 40.18 26.15
N MET A 144 -2.21 39.81 25.50
CA MET A 144 -3.14 40.75 24.87
C MET A 144 -3.82 41.64 25.93
N ARG A 145 -4.24 42.84 25.51
CA ARG A 145 -5.03 43.72 26.38
C ARG A 145 -6.43 43.12 26.59
N PRO A 146 -7.01 43.17 27.81
CA PRO A 146 -8.29 42.51 28.10
C PRO A 146 -9.45 42.87 27.15
N PRO A 147 -9.65 44.14 26.72
CA PRO A 147 -10.72 44.47 25.78
C PRO A 147 -10.53 43.86 24.37
N GLN A 148 -9.28 43.72 23.92
CA GLN A 148 -8.94 43.09 22.64
C GLN A 148 -9.13 41.58 22.73
N ALA A 149 -8.72 40.97 23.84
CA ALA A 149 -8.94 39.55 24.09
C ALA A 149 -10.43 39.20 24.08
N ARG A 150 -11.27 40.00 24.77
CA ARG A 150 -12.74 39.86 24.69
C ARG A 150 -13.23 39.86 23.23
N GLN A 151 -12.83 40.86 22.46
CA GLN A 151 -13.32 41.00 21.08
C GLN A 151 -12.93 39.79 20.23
N GLN A 152 -11.69 39.31 20.38
CA GLN A 152 -11.23 38.12 19.67
C GLN A 152 -11.98 36.86 20.10
N LEU A 153 -12.28 36.70 21.40
CA LEU A 153 -13.08 35.59 21.91
C LEU A 153 -14.50 35.60 21.32
N LEU A 154 -15.14 36.78 21.22
CA LEU A 154 -16.46 36.89 20.61
C LEU A 154 -16.44 36.47 19.14
N LEU A 155 -15.41 36.85 18.38
CA LEU A 155 -15.24 36.41 16.99
C LEU A 155 -15.09 34.88 16.89
N MET A 156 -14.36 34.25 17.82
CA MET A 156 -14.24 32.78 17.86
C MET A 156 -15.58 32.11 18.18
N LEU A 157 -16.38 32.70 19.09
CA LEU A 157 -17.73 32.21 19.39
C LEU A 157 -18.68 32.35 18.19
N GLU A 158 -18.57 33.43 17.42
CA GLU A 158 -19.32 33.60 16.17
C GLU A 158 -18.96 32.53 15.11
N GLN A 159 -17.72 32.04 15.15
CA GLN A 159 -17.22 30.95 14.32
C GLN A 159 -17.59 29.56 14.86
N GLY A 160 -18.27 29.48 16.00
CA GLY A 160 -18.68 28.22 16.62
C GLY A 160 -17.60 27.51 17.44
N GLU A 161 -16.48 28.18 17.74
CA GLU A 161 -15.35 27.60 18.48
C GLU A 161 -15.53 27.70 20.01
N LEU A 162 -16.73 27.38 20.52
CA LEU A 162 -17.05 27.49 21.94
C LEU A 162 -16.11 26.65 22.82
N GLU A 163 -15.84 25.41 22.42
CA GLU A 163 -15.00 24.47 23.17
C GLU A 163 -13.55 24.95 23.28
N ASN A 164 -12.98 25.47 22.19
CA ASN A 164 -11.63 26.03 22.16
C ASN A 164 -11.51 27.26 23.07
N VAL A 165 -12.52 28.14 23.04
CA VAL A 165 -12.60 29.32 23.91
C VAL A 165 -12.64 28.91 25.38
N VAL A 166 -13.46 27.91 25.72
CA VAL A 166 -13.56 27.38 27.08
C VAL A 166 -12.23 26.75 27.52
N ALA A 167 -11.64 25.87 26.71
CA ALA A 167 -10.37 25.22 27.03
C ALA A 167 -9.25 26.25 27.27
N MET A 168 -9.15 27.26 26.40
CA MET A 168 -8.16 28.32 26.53
C MET A 168 -8.36 29.18 27.79
N LEU A 169 -9.62 29.55 28.10
CA LEU A 169 -9.92 30.31 29.32
C LEU A 169 -9.71 29.46 30.58
N ALA A 170 -10.04 28.17 30.55
CA ALA A 170 -9.86 27.25 31.67
C ALA A 170 -8.37 27.09 32.03
N ALA A 171 -7.51 26.92 31.01
CA ALA A 171 -6.06 26.80 31.15
C ALA A 171 -5.34 28.10 31.53
N MET A 172 -5.99 29.25 31.41
CA MET A 172 -5.40 30.56 31.73
C MET A 172 -5.31 30.83 33.24
N PRO A 173 -4.29 31.54 33.74
CA PRO A 173 -4.24 32.00 35.12
C PRO A 173 -5.48 32.80 35.52
N ILE A 174 -5.99 32.54 36.74
CA ILE A 174 -7.24 33.10 37.27
C ILE A 174 -7.29 34.63 37.14
N GLU A 175 -6.19 35.31 37.44
CA GLU A 175 -6.12 36.78 37.38
C GLU A 175 -6.32 37.34 35.96
N ARG A 176 -5.77 36.66 34.95
CA ARG A 176 -5.90 37.06 33.54
C ARG A 176 -7.30 36.75 33.04
N ARG A 177 -7.81 35.56 33.34
CA ARG A 177 -9.19 35.17 33.04
C ARG A 177 -10.18 36.17 33.64
N ALA A 178 -10.04 36.53 34.92
CA ALA A 178 -10.94 37.47 35.59
C ALA A 178 -10.95 38.85 34.91
N LYS A 179 -9.78 39.35 34.50
CA LYS A 179 -9.66 40.63 33.78
C LYS A 179 -10.34 40.61 32.41
N ILE A 180 -10.24 39.51 31.67
CA ILE A 180 -10.88 39.35 30.36
C ILE A 180 -12.39 39.22 30.52
N VAL A 181 -12.85 38.37 31.45
CA VAL A 181 -14.28 38.17 31.75
C VAL A 181 -14.93 39.47 32.22
N ALA A 182 -14.24 40.30 33.01
CA ALA A 182 -14.74 41.59 33.46
C ALA A 182 -15.03 42.58 32.32
N GLU A 183 -14.46 42.39 31.12
CA GLU A 183 -14.74 43.25 29.97
C GLU A 183 -16.04 42.91 29.23
N PHE A 184 -16.69 41.78 29.52
CA PHE A 184 -17.99 41.39 28.98
C PHE A 184 -19.11 42.20 29.66
N LYS A 185 -19.20 43.50 29.32
CA LYS A 185 -20.11 44.48 29.93
C LYS A 185 -21.38 44.75 29.10
N SER A 186 -21.36 44.42 27.81
CA SER A 186 -22.49 44.67 26.91
C SER A 186 -23.63 43.68 27.20
N PRO A 187 -24.90 44.12 27.18
CA PRO A 187 -26.05 43.22 27.35
C PRO A 187 -26.13 42.12 26.28
N GLU A 188 -25.52 42.33 25.10
CA GLU A 188 -25.42 41.32 24.03
C GLU A 188 -24.33 40.28 24.30
N ASP A 189 -23.31 40.62 25.09
CA ASP A 189 -22.16 39.75 25.40
C ASP A 189 -22.44 38.83 26.60
N LEU A 190 -23.31 39.26 27.53
CA LEU A 190 -23.63 38.51 28.76
C LEU A 190 -24.20 37.10 28.53
N PRO A 191 -25.11 36.87 27.54
CA PRO A 191 -25.57 35.52 27.22
C PRO A 191 -24.42 34.60 26.76
N ARG A 192 -23.49 35.13 25.97
CA ARG A 192 -22.31 34.38 25.49
C ARG A 192 -21.34 34.06 26.61
N LEU A 193 -21.16 34.98 27.56
CA LEU A 193 -20.38 34.71 28.75
C LEU A 193 -21.01 33.60 29.59
N ASN A 194 -22.34 33.63 29.81
CA ASN A 194 -23.03 32.58 30.55
C ASN A 194 -22.85 31.21 29.88
N GLU A 195 -22.95 31.14 28.55
CA GLU A 195 -22.71 29.92 27.78
C GLU A 195 -21.29 29.36 28.03
N ILE A 196 -20.26 30.21 27.98
CA ILE A 196 -18.87 29.83 28.30
C ILE A 196 -18.76 29.31 29.76
N LEU A 197 -19.35 30.03 30.72
CA LEU A 197 -19.27 29.69 32.14
C LEU A 197 -20.01 28.39 32.46
N GLU A 198 -21.14 28.14 31.80
CA GLU A 198 -21.92 26.91 31.95
C GLU A 198 -21.12 25.70 31.48
N VAL A 199 -20.53 25.77 30.27
CA VAL A 199 -19.70 24.68 29.74
C VAL A 199 -18.47 24.45 30.61
N MET A 200 -17.81 25.51 31.09
CA MET A 200 -16.68 25.40 32.01
C MET A 200 -17.08 24.80 33.38
N GLY A 201 -18.29 25.09 33.85
CA GLY A 201 -18.83 24.57 35.11
C GLY A 201 -19.27 23.10 35.05
N GLN A 202 -19.57 22.58 33.87
CA GLN A 202 -19.93 21.17 33.65
C GLN A 202 -18.72 20.21 33.70
N GLY A 203 -17.50 20.75 33.86
CA GLY A 203 -16.25 20.00 33.82
C GLY A 203 -15.53 20.23 32.49
N ASP A 204 -14.23 20.45 32.57
CA ASP A 204 -13.31 20.74 31.45
C ASP A 204 -13.69 19.97 30.16
N PRO A 205 -13.69 20.59 28.96
CA PRO A 205 -13.93 19.89 27.69
C PRO A 205 -13.07 18.62 27.49
N VAL A 206 -11.93 18.53 28.19
CA VAL A 206 -11.08 17.34 28.28
C VAL A 206 -11.84 16.11 28.80
N ALA A 207 -12.76 16.25 29.74
CA ALA A 207 -13.53 15.13 30.28
C ALA A 207 -14.43 14.48 29.22
N ARG A 208 -15.08 15.30 28.38
CA ARG A 208 -15.89 14.82 27.24
C ARG A 208 -15.02 14.17 26.18
N MET A 209 -13.88 14.78 25.83
CA MET A 209 -12.93 14.20 24.86
C MET A 209 -12.35 12.85 25.33
N VAL A 210 -12.06 12.70 26.62
CA VAL A 210 -11.57 11.44 27.21
C VAL A 210 -12.64 10.35 27.15
N ASP A 211 -13.90 10.69 27.41
CA ASP A 211 -15.01 9.74 27.33
C ASP A 211 -15.33 9.34 25.88
N GLU A 212 -15.26 10.26 24.93
CA GLU A 212 -15.40 9.98 23.50
C GLU A 212 -14.26 9.10 22.96
N THR A 213 -13.02 9.39 23.34
CA THR A 213 -11.84 8.60 22.95
C THR A 213 -11.92 7.19 23.55
N ARG A 214 -12.36 7.06 24.81
CA ARG A 214 -12.58 5.76 25.47
C ARG A 214 -13.70 4.97 24.78
N GLY A 215 -14.76 5.64 24.36
CA GLY A 215 -15.85 5.04 23.57
C GLY A 215 -15.37 4.52 22.22
N ALA A 216 -14.62 5.33 21.47
CA ALA A 216 -14.08 4.96 20.16
C ALA A 216 -13.09 3.80 20.23
N MET A 217 -12.20 3.76 21.23
CA MET A 217 -11.27 2.64 21.44
C MET A 217 -12.00 1.35 21.81
N SER A 218 -13.09 1.42 22.58
CA SER A 218 -13.91 0.24 22.92
C SER A 218 -14.64 -0.34 21.70
N GLN A 219 -15.08 0.51 20.75
CA GLN A 219 -15.71 0.08 19.50
C GLN A 219 -14.68 -0.50 18.52
N ALA A 220 -13.49 0.11 18.41
CA ALA A 220 -12.41 -0.39 17.57
C ALA A 220 -11.88 -1.76 18.04
N ALA A 221 -11.86 -2.02 19.36
CA ALA A 221 -11.50 -3.33 19.92
C ALA A 221 -12.60 -4.40 19.76
N SER A 222 -13.82 -4.01 19.38
CA SER A 222 -14.98 -4.88 19.23
C SER A 222 -15.31 -5.25 17.78
N GLN A 223 -14.59 -4.69 16.81
CA GLN A 223 -14.72 -5.05 15.39
C GLN A 223 -13.55 -5.97 15.00
N PRO A 224 -13.82 -7.24 14.64
CA PRO A 224 -12.79 -8.22 14.26
C PRO A 224 -12.16 -7.94 12.90
#